data_AF-A0A2S0KEH9-F1
#
_entry.id   AF-A0A2S0KEH9-F1
#
_cell.length_a   1.000
_cell.length_b   1.000
_cell.length_c   1.000
_cell.angle_alpha   90.00
_cell.angle_beta   90.00
_cell.angle_gamma   90.00
#
_symmetry.space_group_name_H-M   'P 1'
#
loop_
_entity.id
_entity.type
_entity.pdbx_description
1 polymer ?
#
loop_
_entity_poly.entity_id
_entity_poly.type
_entity_poly.pdbx_seq_one_letter_code
_entity_poly.pdbx_strand_id
1 'polypeptide(L)'
;MPYLLVSRDKGEPMSSEIDFAALRQAAQRVMTRAYAPYSGFAVGAAGVSEEGHIVAGCNVENVSYGLGVCAEVALVAGAVSSGVRRLRAVSVCDADGRILTPCGRCRQVLLEFGGEGLLVDSARGPRALAELLPEAFGPGDLARVEGGR
;
A
#
# COMPACT_ATOMS: atom_id res chain seq x y z
N MET A 1 12.75 -9.50 14.74
CA MET A 1 12.07 -8.23 15.08
C MET A 1 10.86 -8.09 14.17
N PRO A 2 9.68 -8.61 14.55
CA PRO A 2 8.47 -8.45 13.77
C PRO A 2 8.15 -6.95 13.74
N TYR A 3 7.70 -6.43 12.59
CA TYR A 3 7.15 -5.09 12.55
C TYR A 3 5.93 -5.09 13.48
N LEU A 4 6.17 -4.54 14.65
CA LEU A 4 5.25 -4.37 15.75
C LEU A 4 4.04 -3.63 15.17
N LEU A 5 2.85 -4.22 15.30
CA LEU A 5 1.62 -3.44 15.38
C LEU A 5 1.93 -2.29 16.33
N VAL A 6 1.90 -1.05 15.85
CA VAL A 6 1.91 0.10 16.74
C VAL A 6 0.57 0.05 17.45
N SER A 7 0.53 -0.65 18.59
CA SER A 7 -0.67 -0.76 19.42
C SER A 7 -0.98 0.63 19.95
N ARG A 8 -2.09 1.19 19.50
CA ARG A 8 -2.69 2.39 20.09
C ARG A 8 -3.43 1.98 21.36
N ASP A 9 -3.40 2.83 22.39
CA ASP A 9 -4.14 2.61 23.63
C ASP A 9 -5.63 2.43 23.35
N LYS A 10 -6.23 1.42 24.00
CA LYS A 10 -7.66 1.08 23.90
C LYS A 10 -8.49 2.17 24.58
N GLY A 11 -8.80 3.26 23.89
CA GLY A 11 -9.68 4.30 24.45
C GLY A 11 -9.87 5.59 23.66
N GLU A 12 -9.08 5.88 22.63
CA GLU A 12 -9.32 7.07 21.80
C GLU A 12 -10.41 6.81 20.75
N PRO A 13 -11.37 7.74 20.56
CA PRO A 13 -12.33 7.64 19.48
C PRO A 13 -11.59 7.56 18.14
N MET A 14 -12.00 6.61 17.29
CA MET A 14 -11.45 6.47 15.94
C MET A 14 -11.69 7.78 15.17
N SER A 15 -10.63 8.59 15.04
CA SER A 15 -10.61 9.74 14.16
C SER A 15 -11.03 9.29 12.76
N SER A 16 -12.06 9.91 12.20
CA SER A 16 -12.50 9.68 10.83
C SER A 16 -11.43 10.11 9.81
N GLU A 17 -10.49 10.97 10.23
CA GLU A 17 -9.47 11.61 9.41
C GLU A 17 -8.17 10.78 9.37
N ILE A 18 -7.63 10.56 8.16
CA ILE A 18 -6.39 9.83 7.93
C ILE A 18 -5.18 10.70 8.28
N ASP A 19 -4.32 10.23 9.19
CA ASP A 19 -3.03 10.88 9.46
C ASP A 19 -1.98 10.45 8.40
N PHE A 20 -1.93 11.19 7.29
CA PHE A 20 -0.93 10.96 6.25
C PHE A 20 0.51 11.28 6.70
N ALA A 21 0.70 12.12 7.72
CA ALA A 21 2.04 12.41 8.24
C ALA A 21 2.62 11.16 8.92
N ALA A 22 1.83 10.45 9.72
CA ALA A 22 2.23 9.18 10.32
C ALA A 22 2.53 8.11 9.25
N LEU A 23 1.73 8.04 8.18
CA LEU A 23 1.97 7.12 7.06
C LEU A 23 3.28 7.44 6.32
N ARG A 24 3.53 8.72 5.99
CA ARG A 24 4.79 9.13 5.35
C ARG A 24 6.01 8.78 6.19
N GLN A 25 5.96 9.02 7.50
CA GLN A 25 7.04 8.65 8.40
C GLN A 25 7.26 7.13 8.45
N ALA A 26 6.18 6.34 8.49
CA ALA A 26 6.29 4.87 8.45
C ALA A 26 6.88 4.36 7.12
N ALA A 27 6.46 4.95 5.99
CA ALA A 27 6.97 4.63 4.67
C ALA A 27 8.46 4.95 4.56
N GLN A 28 8.89 6.13 5.02
CA GLN A 28 10.30 6.53 5.04
C GLN A 28 11.14 5.60 5.93
N ARG A 29 10.62 5.20 7.11
CA ARG A 29 11.33 4.27 7.99
C ARG A 29 11.54 2.91 7.34
N VAL A 30 10.52 2.32 6.72
CA VAL A 30 10.64 0.99 6.08
C VAL A 30 11.46 1.04 4.80
N MET A 31 11.42 2.15 4.05
CA MET A 31 12.23 2.37 2.84
C MET A 31 13.72 2.11 3.09
N THR A 32 14.24 2.49 4.27
CA THR A 32 15.66 2.25 4.64
C THR A 32 16.07 0.77 4.66
N ARG A 33 15.11 -0.15 4.60
CA ARG A 33 15.33 -1.60 4.56
C ARG A 33 15.14 -2.21 3.18
N ALA A 34 14.87 -1.39 2.16
CA ALA A 34 14.71 -1.85 0.79
C ALA A 34 15.91 -2.67 0.35
N TYR A 35 15.64 -3.82 -0.26
CA TYR A 35 16.66 -4.58 -0.96
C TYR A 35 16.59 -4.18 -2.43
N ALA A 36 17.33 -3.14 -2.80
CA ALA A 36 17.36 -2.60 -4.16
C ALA A 36 18.78 -2.46 -4.75
N PRO A 37 19.62 -3.52 -4.72
CA PRO A 37 21.00 -3.41 -5.18
C PRO A 37 21.14 -3.28 -6.70
N TYR A 38 20.09 -3.58 -7.47
CA TYR A 38 20.15 -3.57 -8.93
C TYR A 38 19.77 -2.19 -9.49
N SER A 39 18.67 -1.60 -9.02
CA SER A 39 18.26 -0.25 -9.44
C SER A 39 18.89 0.87 -8.63
N GLY A 40 19.29 0.61 -7.38
CA GLY A 40 19.64 1.66 -6.42
C GLY A 40 18.43 2.52 -6.00
N PHE A 41 17.20 2.12 -6.36
CA PHE A 41 15.99 2.89 -6.11
C PHE A 41 15.18 2.29 -4.96
N ALA A 42 15.46 2.78 -3.75
CA ALA A 42 14.74 2.35 -2.54
C ALA A 42 13.35 2.99 -2.47
N VAL A 43 12.34 2.15 -2.21
CA VAL A 43 10.94 2.54 -2.09
C VAL A 43 10.36 1.97 -0.81
N GLY A 44 9.63 2.79 -0.06
CA GLY A 44 8.83 2.37 1.09
C GLY A 44 7.36 2.74 0.90
N ALA A 45 6.49 1.89 1.42
CA ALA A 45 5.05 2.11 1.47
C ALA A 45 4.54 1.87 2.90
N ALA A 46 3.57 2.65 3.34
CA ALA A 46 2.82 2.41 4.56
C ALA A 46 1.34 2.71 4.36
N GLY A 47 0.49 1.92 4.99
CA GLY A 47 -0.96 2.06 4.90
C GLY A 47 -1.63 1.83 6.24
N VAL A 48 -2.85 2.33 6.38
CA VAL A 48 -3.66 2.21 7.59
C VAL A 48 -4.87 1.32 7.33
N SER A 49 -5.13 0.37 8.23
CA SER A 49 -6.30 -0.51 8.17
C SER A 49 -7.59 0.18 8.59
N GLU A 50 -8.73 -0.50 8.46
CA GLU A 50 -10.01 -0.02 8.98
C GLU A 50 -10.01 0.14 10.50
N GLU A 51 -9.24 -0.70 11.21
CA GLU A 51 -9.05 -0.64 12.67
C GLU A 51 -7.96 0.35 13.10
N GLY A 52 -7.33 1.06 12.16
CA GLY A 52 -6.30 2.06 12.45
C GLY A 52 -4.89 1.50 12.60
N HIS A 53 -4.64 0.23 12.26
CA HIS A 53 -3.29 -0.34 12.32
C HIS A 53 -2.45 0.10 11.13
N ILE A 54 -1.22 0.58 11.40
CA ILE A 54 -0.26 0.90 10.34
C ILE A 54 0.52 -0.35 9.96
N VAL A 55 0.51 -0.66 8.66
CA VAL A 55 1.29 -1.73 8.02
C VAL A 55 2.28 -1.10 7.03
N ALA A 56 3.45 -1.69 6.85
CA ALA A 56 4.50 -1.11 6.02
C ALA A 56 5.32 -2.17 5.28
N GLY A 57 5.85 -1.80 4.12
CA GLY A 57 6.68 -2.64 3.27
C GLY A 57 7.67 -1.83 2.45
N CYS A 58 8.75 -2.46 2.00
CA CYS A 58 9.73 -1.87 1.09
C CYS A 58 9.93 -2.78 -0.13
N ASN A 59 10.48 -2.23 -1.21
CA ASN A 59 10.75 -3.04 -2.40
C ASN A 59 11.89 -4.05 -2.15
N VAL A 60 11.73 -5.22 -2.78
CA VAL A 60 12.71 -6.31 -2.76
C VAL A 60 12.95 -6.73 -4.21
N GLU A 61 14.13 -6.41 -4.70
CA GLU A 61 14.55 -6.77 -6.04
C GLU A 61 15.10 -8.19 -6.11
N ASN A 62 15.24 -8.68 -7.34
CA ASN A 62 15.74 -10.01 -7.62
C ASN A 62 16.63 -9.98 -8.86
N VAL A 63 17.60 -10.91 -8.93
CA VAL A 63 18.48 -11.08 -10.09
C VAL A 63 17.70 -11.34 -11.39
N SER A 64 16.56 -12.03 -11.30
CA SER A 64 15.56 -12.07 -12.35
C SER A 64 14.58 -10.92 -12.14
N TYR A 65 14.77 -9.81 -12.86
CA TYR A 65 14.14 -8.52 -12.55
C TYR A 65 12.61 -8.58 -12.48
N GLY A 66 11.97 -9.43 -13.29
CA GLY A 66 10.52 -9.62 -13.29
C GLY A 66 9.95 -10.24 -11.99
N LEU A 67 10.80 -10.82 -11.14
CA LEU A 67 10.40 -11.38 -9.84
C LEU A 67 10.44 -10.34 -8.71
N GLY A 68 10.88 -9.10 -9.01
CA GLY A 68 10.93 -8.01 -8.05
C GLY A 68 9.54 -7.67 -7.47
N VAL A 69 9.52 -7.43 -6.17
CA VAL A 69 8.31 -7.08 -5.42
C VAL A 69 8.37 -5.60 -5.06
N CYS A 70 7.34 -4.85 -5.45
CA CYS A 70 7.21 -3.44 -5.07
C CYS A 70 6.85 -3.30 -3.58
N ALA A 71 7.11 -2.12 -3.02
CA ALA A 71 6.86 -1.83 -1.60
C ALA A 71 5.39 -2.04 -1.19
N GLU A 72 4.45 -1.69 -2.07
CA GLU A 72 3.01 -1.83 -1.84
C GLU A 72 2.58 -3.29 -1.80
N VAL A 73 3.19 -4.16 -2.61
CA VAL A 73 2.92 -5.61 -2.58
C VAL A 73 3.48 -6.23 -1.31
N ALA A 74 4.69 -5.83 -0.90
CA ALA A 74 5.27 -6.27 0.37
C ALA A 74 4.44 -5.79 1.57
N LEU A 75 3.94 -4.56 1.53
CA LEU A 75 3.01 -4.01 2.53
C LEU A 75 1.75 -4.88 2.61
N VAL A 76 1.10 -5.17 1.48
CA VAL A 76 -0.11 -6.00 1.45
C VAL A 76 0.16 -7.41 1.97
N ALA A 77 1.27 -8.04 1.56
CA ALA A 77 1.65 -9.36 2.07
C ALA A 77 1.86 -9.35 3.58
N GLY A 78 2.54 -8.32 4.11
CA GLY A 78 2.71 -8.10 5.55
C GLY A 78 1.38 -7.92 6.27
N ALA A 79 0.51 -7.06 5.74
CA ALA A 79 -0.82 -6.79 6.29
C ALA A 79 -1.65 -8.08 6.37
N VAL A 80 -1.67 -8.87 5.29
CA VAL A 80 -2.40 -10.13 5.23
C VAL A 80 -1.85 -11.14 6.25
N SER A 81 -0.52 -11.25 6.36
CA SER A 81 0.12 -12.13 7.32
C SER A 81 -0.15 -11.73 8.79
N SER A 82 -0.42 -10.44 9.04
CA SER A 82 -0.76 -9.92 10.37
C SER A 82 -2.27 -9.85 10.65
N GLY A 83 -3.11 -10.42 9.78
CA GLY A 83 -4.56 -10.48 9.95
C GLY A 83 -5.35 -9.28 9.41
N VAL A 84 -4.69 -8.26 8.87
CA VAL A 84 -5.36 -7.12 8.21
C VAL A 84 -5.88 -7.58 6.83
N ARG A 85 -7.11 -7.15 6.49
CA ARG A 85 -7.78 -7.50 5.21
C ARG A 85 -8.27 -6.29 4.44
N ARG A 86 -8.37 -5.12 5.08
CA ARG A 86 -8.81 -3.87 4.45
C ARG A 86 -7.90 -2.71 4.80
N LEU A 87 -7.64 -1.85 3.82
CA LEU A 87 -6.86 -0.61 3.95
C LEU A 87 -7.75 0.60 3.63
N ARG A 88 -7.62 1.68 4.41
CA ARG A 88 -8.30 2.96 4.16
C ARG A 88 -7.43 3.96 3.41
N ALA A 89 -6.12 3.93 3.61
CA ALA A 89 -5.18 4.78 2.88
C ALA A 89 -3.77 4.19 2.79
N VAL A 90 -2.98 4.71 1.85
CA VAL A 90 -1.56 4.36 1.65
C VAL A 90 -0.74 5.59 1.27
N SER A 91 0.51 5.64 1.74
CA SER A 91 1.56 6.57 1.31
C SER A 91 2.77 5.78 0.80
N VAL A 92 3.37 6.23 -0.31
CA VAL A 92 4.56 5.61 -0.92
C VAL A 92 5.62 6.68 -1.11
N CYS A 93 6.90 6.35 -0.88
CA CYS A 93 8.00 7.29 -1.03
C CYS A 93 9.29 6.66 -1.58
N ASP A 94 10.14 7.51 -2.16
CA ASP A 94 11.51 7.19 -2.56
C ASP A 94 12.53 7.42 -1.43
N ALA A 95 13.82 7.24 -1.74
CA ALA A 95 14.95 7.45 -0.83
C ALA A 95 15.08 8.89 -0.30
N ASP A 96 14.61 9.88 -1.06
CA ASP A 96 14.61 11.30 -0.68
C ASP A 96 13.34 11.69 0.09
N GLY A 97 12.46 10.71 0.38
CA GLY A 97 11.19 10.92 1.04
C GLY A 97 10.14 11.60 0.15
N ARG A 98 10.37 11.70 -1.16
CA ARG A 98 9.38 12.26 -2.10
C ARG A 98 8.23 11.27 -2.27
N ILE A 99 7.02 11.80 -2.30
CA ILE A 99 5.81 10.99 -2.49
C ILE A 99 5.79 10.42 -3.91
N LEU A 100 5.56 9.12 -4.02
CA LEU A 100 5.40 8.39 -5.27
C LEU A 100 3.95 7.95 -5.45
N THR A 101 3.51 7.81 -6.70
CA THR A 101 2.25 7.12 -7.01
C THR A 101 2.51 5.65 -7.34
N PRO A 102 1.64 4.71 -6.92
CA PRO A 102 1.82 3.30 -7.20
C PRO A 102 1.88 2.97 -8.70
N CYS A 103 2.70 1.98 -9.06
CA CYS A 103 2.73 1.42 -10.42
C CYS A 103 1.42 0.68 -10.74
N GLY A 104 1.15 0.41 -12.04
CA GLY A 104 -0.11 -0.22 -12.47
C GLY A 104 -0.42 -1.55 -11.75
N ARG A 105 0.58 -2.43 -11.60
CA ARG A 105 0.46 -3.68 -10.83
C ARG A 105 0.03 -3.42 -9.39
N CYS A 106 0.63 -2.44 -8.73
CA CYS A 106 0.32 -2.12 -7.34
C CYS A 106 -1.06 -1.50 -7.18
N ARG A 107 -1.54 -0.73 -8.16
CA ARG A 107 -2.92 -0.21 -8.14
C ARG A 107 -3.94 -1.35 -8.12
N GLN A 108 -3.75 -2.37 -8.94
CA GLN A 108 -4.65 -3.53 -8.97
C GLN A 108 -4.60 -4.33 -7.65
N VAL A 109 -3.41 -4.53 -7.08
CA VAL A 109 -3.27 -5.19 -5.77
C VAL A 109 -3.95 -4.36 -4.69
N LEU A 110 -3.71 -3.05 -4.64
CA LEU A 110 -4.33 -2.16 -3.66
C LEU A 110 -5.85 -2.09 -3.82
N LEU A 111 -6.39 -2.22 -5.04
CA LEU A 111 -7.83 -2.27 -5.29
C LEU A 111 -8.50 -3.44 -4.56
N GLU A 112 -7.87 -4.62 -4.58
CA GLU A 112 -8.39 -5.80 -3.88
C GLU A 112 -8.58 -5.54 -2.37
N PHE A 113 -7.61 -4.84 -1.76
CA PHE A 113 -7.57 -4.63 -0.30
C PHE A 113 -8.13 -3.29 0.17
N GLY A 114 -8.35 -2.32 -0.71
CA GLY A 114 -8.85 -0.99 -0.32
C GLY A 114 -10.07 -0.53 -1.10
N GLY A 115 -10.43 -1.23 -2.18
CA GLY A 115 -11.50 -0.82 -3.09
C GLY A 115 -11.21 0.51 -3.79
N GLU A 116 -12.19 0.97 -4.54
CA GLU A 116 -12.13 2.22 -5.30
C GLU A 116 -11.91 3.45 -4.42
N GLY A 117 -12.41 3.39 -3.18
CA GLY A 117 -12.33 4.46 -2.18
C GLY A 117 -11.02 4.53 -1.40
N LEU A 118 -10.06 3.61 -1.63
CA LEU A 118 -8.76 3.69 -0.99
C LEU A 118 -8.08 5.04 -1.30
N LEU A 119 -7.69 5.78 -0.26
CA LEU A 119 -6.97 7.03 -0.46
C LEU A 119 -5.48 6.79 -0.66
N VAL A 120 -4.95 7.25 -1.78
CA VAL A 120 -3.53 7.16 -2.12
C VAL A 120 -2.90 8.54 -2.00
N ASP A 121 -1.85 8.65 -1.19
CA ASP A 121 -1.11 9.89 -1.05
C ASP A 121 -0.50 10.33 -2.38
N SER A 122 -0.48 11.63 -2.63
CA SER A 122 0.08 12.19 -3.86
C SER A 122 0.61 13.59 -3.63
N ALA A 123 1.50 14.05 -4.51
CA ALA A 123 2.09 15.39 -4.43
C ALA A 123 1.06 16.53 -4.44
N ARG A 124 -0.16 16.29 -4.95
CA ARG A 124 -1.27 17.26 -4.99
C ARG A 124 -2.30 17.04 -3.88
N GLY A 125 -1.98 16.20 -2.89
CA GLY A 125 -2.90 15.72 -1.86
C GLY A 125 -3.44 14.32 -2.16
N PRO A 126 -4.07 13.65 -1.16
CA PRO A 126 -4.62 12.31 -1.32
C PRO A 126 -5.69 12.24 -2.41
N ARG A 127 -5.73 11.14 -3.16
CA ARG A 127 -6.73 10.88 -4.21
C ARG A 127 -7.33 9.50 -4.07
N ALA A 128 -8.57 9.30 -4.52
CA ALA A 128 -9.16 7.97 -4.52
C ALA A 128 -8.43 7.06 -5.53
N LEU A 129 -8.31 5.77 -5.21
CA LEU A 129 -7.65 4.81 -6.10
C LEU A 129 -8.37 4.70 -7.45
N ALA A 130 -9.69 4.89 -7.49
CA ALA A 130 -10.47 4.97 -8.72
C ALA A 130 -9.96 6.04 -9.70
N GLU A 131 -9.41 7.15 -9.22
CA GLU A 131 -8.82 8.19 -10.08
C GLU A 131 -7.47 7.76 -10.68
N LEU A 132 -6.80 6.79 -10.05
CA LEU A 132 -5.52 6.24 -10.51
C LEU A 132 -5.70 4.99 -11.37
N LEU A 133 -6.81 4.29 -11.21
CA LEU A 133 -7.15 3.07 -11.94
C LEU A 133 -8.62 3.09 -12.34
N PRO A 134 -9.02 4.00 -13.26
CA PRO A 134 -10.39 4.02 -13.76
C PRO A 134 -10.68 2.74 -14.54
N GLU A 135 -11.93 2.30 -14.50
CA GLU A 135 -12.40 1.12 -15.25
C GLU A 135 -11.55 -0.13 -14.98
N ALA A 136 -11.18 -0.31 -13.71
CA ALA A 136 -10.32 -1.41 -13.29
C ALA A 136 -10.96 -2.78 -13.61
N PHE A 137 -10.14 -3.71 -14.08
CA PHE A 137 -10.54 -5.11 -14.19
C PHE A 137 -10.92 -5.67 -12.81
N GLY A 138 -12.00 -6.47 -12.73
CA GLY A 138 -12.43 -7.04 -11.46
C GLY A 138 -13.44 -8.19 -11.56
N PRO A 139 -14.06 -8.58 -10.43
CA PRO A 139 -15.01 -9.69 -10.37
C PRO A 139 -16.19 -9.56 -11.34
N GLY A 140 -16.63 -8.33 -11.65
CA GLY A 140 -17.70 -8.09 -12.62
C GLY A 140 -17.33 -8.55 -14.05
N ASP A 141 -16.07 -8.41 -14.45
CA ASP A 141 -15.59 -8.88 -15.75
C ASP A 141 -15.56 -10.40 -15.84
N LEU A 142 -15.18 -11.06 -14.74
CA LEU A 142 -15.19 -12.52 -14.63
C LEU A 142 -16.63 -13.06 -14.71
N ALA A 143 -17.53 -12.49 -13.92
CA ALA A 143 -18.93 -12.90 -13.86
C ALA A 143 -19.64 -12.78 -15.23
N ARG A 144 -19.27 -11.80 -16.05
CA ARG A 144 -19.78 -11.65 -17.43
C ARG A 144 -19.46 -12.86 -18.31
N VAL A 145 -18.29 -13.48 -18.13
CA VAL A 145 -17.88 -14.66 -18.91
C VAL A 145 -18.48 -15.94 -18.32
N GLU A 146 -18.53 -16.04 -16.99
CA GLU A 146 -19.05 -17.23 -16.29
C GLU A 146 -20.57 -17.37 -16.46
N GLY A 147 -21.33 -16.29 -16.41
CA GLY A 147 -22.78 -16.30 -16.67
C GLY A 147 -23.18 -16.59 -18.12
N GLY A 148 -22.20 -16.68 -19.03
CA GLY A 148 -22.38 -17.07 -20.43
C GLY A 148 -21.90 -18.48 -20.76
N ARG A 149 -21.40 -19.24 -19.78
CA ARG A 149 -21.12 -20.69 -19.88
C ARG A 149 -22.32 -21.51 -19.42
#